data_AF-A0A8J3ZW95-F1
#
_entry.id   AF-A0A8J3ZW95-F1
#
_cell.length_a   1.000
_cell.length_b   1.000
_cell.length_c   1.000
_cell.angle_alpha   90.00
_cell.angle_beta   90.00
_cell.angle_gamma   90.00
#
_symmetry.space_group_name_H-M   'P 1'
#
loop_
_entity.id
_entity.type
_entity.pdbx_description
1 polymer ?
#
loop_
_entity_poly.entity_id
_entity_poly.type
_entity_poly.pdbx_seq_one_letter_code
_entity_poly.pdbx_strand_id
1 'polypeptide(L)'
;MSFRRWPWLLLAALVLLQIGYPLTSGSTRAGLVTVTVVAGFVLSVGHAAVTRGPRVAAVLVVVTCVGGLATEALGVATGFPFGHYDYGDTLGGKVLGVPWVIPLAWTWMAWPAWLAAGVLASTRVVRVLVAGVGLAAWDLFLDPQMVAERYWTWSGAFAGLPGVPEIPVRNYLGWLLVAVVMMALLSSVPPTSPADGPMHALYLWTYCSSVLAHAVFLGLPWSALWGGLGMGLVAVPLGVRLWRRRS
;
A
#
# COMPACT_ATOMS: atom_id res chain seq x y z
N MET A 1 10.16 25.64 -11.63
CA MET A 1 9.57 25.14 -10.36
C MET A 1 10.65 24.39 -9.59
N SER A 2 10.91 24.72 -8.32
CA SER A 2 11.91 24.01 -7.51
C SER A 2 11.57 22.51 -7.45
N PHE A 3 12.53 21.64 -7.77
CA PHE A 3 12.42 20.17 -7.71
C PHE A 3 11.88 19.64 -6.36
N ARG A 4 11.91 20.45 -5.30
CA ARG A 4 11.36 20.10 -3.98
C ARG A 4 9.85 20.23 -3.86
N ARG A 5 9.16 20.99 -4.72
CA ARG A 5 7.71 21.30 -4.53
C ARG A 5 6.77 20.29 -5.18
N TRP A 6 7.15 19.68 -6.30
CA TRP A 6 6.26 18.81 -7.06
C TRP A 6 5.75 17.58 -6.27
N PRO A 7 6.54 16.88 -5.41
CA PRO A 7 6.04 15.73 -4.68
C PRO A 7 4.96 16.13 -3.67
N TRP A 8 5.07 17.34 -3.09
CA TRP A 8 4.06 17.90 -2.19
C TRP A 8 2.77 18.26 -2.93
N LEU A 9 2.86 18.79 -4.15
CA LEU A 9 1.68 19.09 -4.98
C LEU A 9 0.95 17.81 -5.39
N LEU A 10 1.67 16.79 -5.84
CA LEU A 10 1.06 15.49 -6.15
C LEU A 10 0.51 14.80 -4.90
N LEU A 11 1.19 14.90 -3.75
CA LEU A 11 0.64 14.42 -2.49
C LEU A 11 -0.66 15.14 -2.13
N ALA A 12 -0.74 16.46 -2.28
CA ALA A 12 -1.97 17.20 -2.03
C ALA A 12 -3.12 16.74 -2.95
N ALA A 13 -2.84 16.51 -4.24
CA ALA A 13 -3.82 15.94 -5.15
C ALA A 13 -4.25 14.53 -4.73
N LEU A 14 -3.29 13.69 -4.32
CA LEU A 14 -3.57 12.33 -3.84
C LEU A 14 -4.42 12.32 -2.56
N VAL A 15 -4.16 13.25 -1.64
CA VAL A 15 -4.99 13.47 -0.44
C VAL A 15 -6.43 13.79 -0.84
N LEU A 16 -6.64 14.69 -1.81
CA LEU A 16 -7.99 15.04 -2.27
C LEU A 16 -8.70 13.85 -2.93
N LEU A 17 -7.99 13.03 -3.71
CA LEU A 17 -8.54 11.81 -4.31
C LEU A 17 -8.99 10.81 -3.22
N GLN A 18 -8.17 10.63 -2.18
CA GLN A 18 -8.51 9.75 -1.06
C GLN A 18 -9.67 10.28 -0.20
N ILE A 19 -9.80 11.60 -0.05
CA ILE A 19 -10.99 12.22 0.58
C ILE A 19 -12.24 11.99 -0.27
N GLY A 20 -12.12 12.05 -1.60
CA GLY A 20 -13.23 11.81 -2.52
C GLY A 20 -13.73 10.36 -2.53
N TYR A 21 -12.85 9.37 -2.32
CA TYR A 21 -13.20 7.95 -2.33
C TYR A 21 -14.42 7.58 -1.46
N PRO A 22 -14.41 7.83 -0.13
CA PRO A 22 -15.55 7.49 0.73
C PRO A 22 -16.83 8.30 0.44
N LEU A 23 -16.71 9.41 -0.31
CA LEU A 23 -17.82 10.31 -0.62
C LEU A 23 -18.51 9.99 -1.97
N THR A 24 -18.02 9.00 -2.70
CA THR A 24 -18.56 8.58 -4.01
C THR A 24 -18.98 7.12 -3.96
N SER A 25 -19.67 6.61 -4.99
CA SER A 25 -20.07 5.20 -5.08
C SER A 25 -20.05 4.71 -6.53
N GLY A 26 -20.18 3.39 -6.74
CA GLY A 26 -20.32 2.79 -8.07
C GLY A 26 -19.13 3.06 -8.99
N SER A 27 -19.41 3.35 -10.27
CA SER A 27 -18.37 3.57 -11.29
C SER A 27 -17.47 4.77 -11.00
N THR A 28 -18.00 5.82 -10.37
CA THR A 28 -17.20 6.98 -9.93
C THR A 28 -16.17 6.56 -8.88
N ARG A 29 -16.57 5.74 -7.91
CA ARG A 29 -15.66 5.20 -6.89
C ARG A 29 -14.58 4.32 -7.52
N ALA A 30 -14.93 3.45 -8.46
CA ALA A 30 -13.97 2.62 -9.19
C ALA A 30 -12.97 3.45 -10.02
N GLY A 31 -13.46 4.51 -10.67
CA GLY A 31 -12.62 5.49 -11.36
C GLY A 31 -11.65 6.19 -10.43
N LEU A 32 -12.12 6.63 -9.25
CA LEU A 32 -11.27 7.26 -8.24
C LEU A 32 -10.19 6.31 -7.70
N VAL A 33 -10.50 5.02 -7.51
CA VAL A 33 -9.50 4.00 -7.14
C VAL A 33 -8.38 3.97 -8.17
N THR A 34 -8.75 3.89 -9.45
CA THR A 34 -7.80 3.85 -10.56
C THR A 34 -6.91 5.09 -10.58
N VAL A 35 -7.51 6.29 -10.51
CA VAL A 35 -6.77 7.56 -10.54
C VAL A 35 -5.89 7.71 -9.30
N THR A 36 -6.36 7.29 -8.12
CA THR A 36 -5.61 7.32 -6.86
C THR A 36 -4.36 6.46 -6.96
N VAL A 37 -4.50 5.22 -7.43
CA VAL A 37 -3.38 4.29 -7.55
C VAL A 37 -2.37 4.80 -8.58
N VAL A 38 -2.81 5.30 -9.73
CA VAL A 38 -1.91 5.88 -10.75
C VAL A 38 -1.17 7.10 -10.20
N ALA A 39 -1.87 8.02 -9.53
CA ALA A 39 -1.25 9.19 -8.92
C ALA A 39 -0.23 8.79 -7.83
N GLY A 40 -0.57 7.81 -7.01
CA GLY A 40 0.32 7.23 -6.00
C GLY A 40 1.55 6.57 -6.59
N PHE A 41 1.38 5.79 -7.66
CA PHE A 41 2.48 5.19 -8.42
C PHE A 41 3.43 6.25 -8.98
N VAL A 42 2.88 7.26 -9.67
CA VAL A 42 3.67 8.37 -10.25
C VAL A 42 4.42 9.14 -9.15
N LEU A 43 3.77 9.39 -8.01
CA LEU A 43 4.40 10.04 -6.87
C LEU A 43 5.56 9.21 -6.32
N SER A 44 5.36 7.92 -6.04
CA SER A 44 6.39 7.05 -5.47
C SER A 44 7.57 6.84 -6.42
N VAL A 45 7.31 6.52 -7.69
CA VAL A 45 8.35 6.29 -8.71
C VAL A 45 9.07 7.58 -9.06
N GLY A 46 8.34 8.68 -9.25
CA GLY A 46 8.94 9.99 -9.51
C GLY A 46 9.80 10.45 -8.33
N HIS A 47 9.36 10.22 -7.09
CA HIS A 47 10.11 10.59 -5.90
C HIS A 47 11.40 9.77 -5.85
N ALA A 48 11.32 8.45 -6.03
CA ALA A 48 12.49 7.58 -6.09
C ALA A 48 13.47 8.03 -7.20
N ALA A 49 12.98 8.35 -8.39
CA ALA A 49 13.81 8.76 -9.52
C ALA A 49 14.57 10.07 -9.24
N VAL A 50 13.87 11.07 -8.70
CA VAL A 50 14.44 12.40 -8.41
C VAL A 50 15.41 12.34 -7.23
N THR A 51 15.08 11.58 -6.19
CA THR A 51 15.87 11.60 -4.94
C THR A 51 17.03 10.61 -4.97
N ARG A 52 16.86 9.44 -5.62
CA ARG A 52 17.80 8.29 -5.57
C ARG A 52 18.29 7.87 -6.97
N GLY A 53 17.81 8.53 -8.01
CA GLY A 53 18.20 8.29 -9.40
C GLY A 53 17.30 7.28 -10.14
N PRO A 54 17.32 7.30 -11.48
CA PRO A 54 16.44 6.47 -12.32
C PRO A 54 16.67 4.97 -12.13
N ARG A 55 17.91 4.55 -11.81
CA ARG A 55 18.22 3.15 -11.52
C ARG A 55 17.43 2.63 -10.32
N VAL A 56 17.32 3.42 -9.26
CA VAL A 56 16.56 3.03 -8.05
C VAL A 56 15.07 3.01 -8.35
N ALA A 57 14.55 3.96 -9.12
CA ALA A 57 13.16 3.94 -9.56
C ALA A 57 12.84 2.71 -10.41
N ALA A 58 13.73 2.32 -11.33
CA ALA A 58 13.59 1.10 -12.12
C ALA A 58 13.59 -0.15 -11.24
N VAL A 59 14.52 -0.26 -10.28
CA VAL A 59 14.54 -1.36 -9.31
C VAL A 59 13.25 -1.41 -8.49
N LEU A 60 12.74 -0.25 -8.03
CA LEU A 60 11.46 -0.17 -7.33
C LEU A 60 10.34 -0.77 -8.19
N VAL A 61 10.18 -0.31 -9.43
CA VAL A 61 9.12 -0.78 -10.34
C VAL A 61 9.27 -2.27 -10.65
N VAL A 62 10.48 -2.74 -10.96
CA VAL A 62 10.70 -4.16 -11.26
C VAL A 62 10.37 -5.03 -10.06
N VAL A 63 10.86 -4.68 -8.86
CA VAL A 63 10.63 -5.50 -7.67
C VAL A 63 9.17 -5.49 -7.24
N THR A 64 8.49 -4.34 -7.30
CA THR A 64 7.15 -4.20 -6.71
C THR A 64 6.01 -4.27 -7.72
N CYS A 65 6.14 -3.63 -8.89
CA CYS A 65 5.13 -3.73 -9.95
C CYS A 65 5.21 -5.10 -10.63
N VAL A 66 6.37 -5.48 -11.18
CA VAL A 66 6.49 -6.76 -11.89
C VAL A 66 6.40 -7.92 -10.90
N GLY A 67 7.06 -7.82 -9.74
CA GLY A 67 6.93 -8.81 -8.67
C GLY A 67 5.50 -8.94 -8.16
N GLY A 68 4.80 -7.82 -7.94
CA GLY A 68 3.39 -7.82 -7.52
C GLY A 68 2.50 -8.50 -8.55
N LEU A 69 2.62 -8.13 -9.83
CA LEU A 69 1.89 -8.81 -10.90
C LEU A 69 2.16 -10.31 -10.95
N ALA A 70 3.42 -10.73 -10.79
CA ALA A 70 3.79 -12.14 -10.82
C ALA A 70 3.17 -12.91 -9.64
N THR A 71 3.21 -12.34 -8.44
CA THR A 71 2.60 -12.96 -7.26
C THR A 71 1.08 -12.99 -7.33
N GLU A 72 0.44 -11.91 -7.80
CA GLU A 72 -1.02 -11.86 -7.98
C GLU A 72 -1.48 -12.85 -9.06
N ALA A 73 -0.76 -12.94 -10.18
CA ALA A 73 -1.06 -13.91 -11.23
C ALA A 73 -0.90 -15.35 -10.73
N LEU A 74 0.11 -15.62 -9.90
CA LEU A 74 0.27 -16.91 -9.22
C LEU A 74 -0.90 -17.16 -8.25
N GLY A 75 -1.30 -16.15 -7.48
CA GLY A 75 -2.43 -16.19 -6.56
C GLY A 75 -3.74 -16.56 -7.26
N VAL A 76 -4.05 -15.89 -8.36
CA VAL A 76 -5.23 -16.18 -9.20
C VAL A 76 -5.14 -17.60 -9.80
N ALA A 77 -3.97 -18.03 -10.26
CA ALA A 77 -3.80 -19.32 -10.92
C ALA A 77 -3.83 -20.53 -9.95
N THR A 78 -3.31 -20.38 -8.74
CA THR A 78 -3.06 -21.52 -7.83
C THR A 78 -3.66 -21.36 -6.43
N GLY A 79 -4.26 -20.21 -6.11
CA GLY A 79 -4.73 -19.87 -4.78
C GLY A 79 -3.61 -19.65 -3.75
N PHE A 80 -2.34 -19.56 -4.17
CA PHE A 80 -1.19 -19.32 -3.28
C PHE A 80 -0.48 -18.02 -3.68
N PRO A 81 -0.15 -17.12 -2.74
CA PRO A 81 -0.25 -17.28 -1.29
C PRO A 81 -1.58 -16.85 -0.68
N PHE A 82 -2.48 -16.25 -1.45
CA PHE A 82 -3.61 -15.46 -0.93
C PHE A 82 -4.90 -16.25 -0.62
N GLY A 83 -4.97 -17.53 -0.98
CA GLY A 83 -6.25 -18.27 -1.06
C GLY A 83 -6.83 -18.17 -2.48
N HIS A 84 -7.93 -18.89 -2.75
CA HIS A 84 -8.62 -18.80 -4.04
C HIS A 84 -9.52 -17.56 -4.05
N TYR A 85 -9.31 -16.67 -5.02
CA TYR A 85 -10.07 -15.44 -5.19
C TYR A 85 -10.14 -15.08 -6.67
N ASP A 86 -11.17 -14.32 -7.01
CA ASP A 86 -11.43 -13.85 -8.35
C ASP A 86 -11.58 -12.33 -8.36
N TYR A 87 -10.90 -11.67 -9.30
CA TYR A 87 -11.10 -10.26 -9.56
C TYR A 87 -12.37 -10.02 -10.37
N GLY A 88 -13.17 -9.04 -9.97
CA GLY A 88 -14.26 -8.49 -10.77
C GLY A 88 -13.76 -7.69 -11.98
N ASP A 89 -14.69 -7.18 -12.79
CA ASP A 89 -14.39 -6.48 -14.04
C ASP A 89 -14.46 -4.94 -13.92
N THR A 90 -14.76 -4.42 -12.73
CA THR A 90 -14.98 -2.99 -12.46
C THR A 90 -13.71 -2.14 -12.47
N LEU A 91 -12.53 -2.72 -12.23
CA LEU A 91 -11.24 -2.02 -12.23
C LEU A 91 -10.56 -1.99 -13.62
N GLY A 92 -11.30 -2.35 -14.67
CA GLY A 92 -10.83 -2.32 -16.05
C GLY A 92 -10.08 -3.58 -16.48
N GLY A 93 -9.23 -3.45 -17.51
CA GLY A 93 -8.56 -4.58 -18.14
C GLY A 93 -7.66 -5.39 -17.20
N LYS A 94 -7.53 -6.69 -17.49
CA LYS A 94 -6.71 -7.62 -16.70
C LYS A 94 -5.46 -8.02 -17.50
N VAL A 95 -4.34 -8.15 -16.80
CA VAL A 95 -3.09 -8.72 -17.28
C VAL A 95 -2.85 -9.99 -16.49
N LEU A 96 -2.77 -11.15 -17.16
CA LEU A 96 -2.64 -12.45 -16.50
C LEU A 96 -3.73 -12.72 -15.44
N GLY A 97 -4.97 -12.24 -15.68
CA GLY A 97 -6.10 -12.39 -14.74
C GLY A 97 -6.17 -11.32 -13.64
N VAL A 98 -5.17 -10.43 -13.54
CA VAL A 98 -5.06 -9.40 -12.49
C VAL A 98 -5.36 -8.01 -13.08
N PRO A 99 -6.23 -7.18 -12.48
CA PRO A 99 -6.45 -5.80 -12.96
C PRO A 99 -5.13 -5.03 -13.01
N TRP A 100 -4.87 -4.32 -14.10
CA TRP A 100 -3.59 -3.65 -14.36
C TRP A 100 -3.18 -2.63 -13.27
N VAL A 101 -4.16 -2.14 -12.51
CA VAL A 101 -3.98 -1.19 -11.41
C VAL A 101 -3.37 -1.84 -10.16
N ILE A 102 -3.58 -3.14 -9.91
CA ILE A 102 -3.10 -3.81 -8.69
C ILE A 102 -1.57 -3.81 -8.58
N PRO A 103 -0.79 -4.17 -9.62
CA PRO A 103 0.66 -4.05 -9.59
C PRO A 103 1.18 -2.63 -9.29
N LEU A 104 0.45 -1.60 -9.73
CA LEU A 104 0.80 -0.21 -9.45
C LEU A 104 0.55 0.15 -7.98
N ALA A 105 -0.49 -0.41 -7.36
CA ALA A 105 -0.79 -0.23 -5.94
C ALA A 105 0.31 -0.78 -5.04
N TRP A 106 0.84 -1.97 -5.37
CA TRP A 106 2.03 -2.54 -4.72
C TRP A 106 3.20 -1.55 -4.72
N THR A 107 3.51 -0.96 -5.87
CA THR A 107 4.61 0.00 -6.03
C THR A 107 4.35 1.30 -5.29
N TRP A 108 3.12 1.82 -5.38
CA TRP A 108 2.70 3.03 -4.71
C TRP A 108 3.01 2.95 -3.22
N MET A 109 2.58 1.88 -2.55
CA MET A 109 2.70 1.76 -1.09
C MET A 109 4.07 1.25 -0.62
N ALA A 110 4.79 0.48 -1.44
CA ALA A 110 6.08 -0.08 -1.07
C ALA A 110 7.13 1.00 -0.77
N TRP A 111 7.15 2.07 -1.57
CA TRP A 111 8.14 3.14 -1.42
C TRP A 111 8.01 3.93 -0.10
N PRO A 112 6.85 4.49 0.27
CA PRO A 112 6.69 5.16 1.56
C PRO A 112 6.90 4.20 2.74
N ALA A 113 6.53 2.92 2.64
CA ALA A 113 6.83 1.92 3.67
C ALA A 113 8.35 1.70 3.85
N TRP A 114 9.10 1.59 2.76
CA TRP A 114 10.57 1.44 2.78
C TRP A 114 11.29 2.63 3.41
N LEU A 115 10.79 3.85 3.16
CA LEU A 115 11.35 5.08 3.72
C LEU A 115 10.97 5.26 5.20
N ALA A 116 9.71 4.98 5.56
CA ALA A 116 9.28 4.93 6.95
C ALA A 116 10.14 3.98 7.79
N ALA A 117 10.36 2.75 7.30
CA ALA A 117 11.23 1.78 7.96
C ALA A 117 12.68 2.27 8.09
N GLY A 118 13.18 3.06 7.14
CA GLY A 118 14.52 3.66 7.21
C GLY A 118 14.67 4.72 8.31
N VAL A 119 13.58 5.30 8.82
CA VAL A 119 13.60 6.16 10.01
C VAL A 119 13.59 5.33 11.29
N LEU A 120 13.01 4.13 11.25
CA LEU A 120 12.74 3.28 12.41
C LEU A 120 13.86 2.25 12.69
N ALA A 121 14.48 1.71 11.66
CA ALA A 121 15.44 0.63 11.76
C ALA A 121 16.88 1.12 11.81
N SER A 122 17.71 0.45 12.62
CA SER A 122 19.16 0.66 12.70
C SER A 122 19.96 -0.34 11.87
N THR A 123 19.37 -1.48 11.50
CA THR A 123 20.02 -2.54 10.71
C THR A 123 19.22 -2.86 9.45
N ARG A 124 19.89 -3.43 8.44
CA ARG A 124 19.25 -3.83 7.18
C ARG A 124 18.11 -4.83 7.40
N VAL A 125 18.33 -5.85 8.22
CA VAL A 125 17.33 -6.89 8.50
C VAL A 125 16.09 -6.29 9.17
N VAL A 126 16.28 -5.45 10.19
CA VAL A 126 15.16 -4.78 10.87
C VAL A 126 14.42 -3.85 9.90
N ARG A 127 15.13 -3.16 9.00
CA ARG A 127 14.49 -2.32 7.98
C ARG A 127 13.60 -3.12 7.04
N VAL A 128 14.08 -4.28 6.57
CA VAL A 128 13.31 -5.18 5.72
C VAL A 128 12.03 -5.64 6.42
N LEU A 129 12.13 -6.09 7.68
CA LEU A 129 10.99 -6.56 8.44
C LEU A 129 9.97 -5.45 8.72
N VAL A 130 10.44 -4.27 9.17
CA VAL A 130 9.58 -3.12 9.44
C VAL A 130 8.91 -2.61 8.17
N ALA A 131 9.64 -2.57 7.04
CA ALA A 131 9.06 -2.17 5.76
C ALA A 131 8.05 -3.21 5.24
N GLY A 132 8.33 -4.50 5.43
CA GLY A 132 7.44 -5.59 5.06
C GLY A 132 6.13 -5.52 5.83
N VAL A 133 6.21 -5.34 7.17
CA VAL A 133 5.03 -5.08 8.01
C VAL A 133 4.33 -3.80 7.57
N GLY A 134 5.06 -2.73 7.28
CA GLY A 134 4.47 -1.45 6.90
C GLY A 134 3.72 -1.48 5.57
N LEU A 135 4.19 -2.26 4.61
CA LEU A 135 3.49 -2.49 3.34
C LEU A 135 2.30 -3.43 3.54
N ALA A 136 2.52 -4.60 4.15
CA ALA A 136 1.47 -5.62 4.28
C ALA A 136 0.33 -5.18 5.21
N ALA A 137 0.60 -4.36 6.22
CA ALA A 137 -0.45 -3.90 7.13
C ALA A 137 -1.45 -2.94 6.47
N TRP A 138 -1.12 -2.35 5.32
CA TRP A 138 -2.09 -1.59 4.52
C TRP A 138 -3.21 -2.50 3.97
N ASP A 139 -2.92 -3.78 3.76
CA ASP A 139 -3.87 -4.76 3.23
C ASP A 139 -5.08 -4.97 4.16
N LEU A 140 -4.88 -4.79 5.47
CA LEU A 140 -5.95 -4.82 6.48
C LEU A 140 -7.00 -3.72 6.28
N PHE A 141 -6.69 -2.69 5.48
CA PHE A 141 -7.64 -1.68 5.00
C PHE A 141 -8.05 -1.94 3.54
N LEU A 142 -7.09 -2.29 2.68
CA LEU A 142 -7.28 -2.46 1.24
C LEU A 142 -8.29 -3.56 0.94
N ASP A 143 -8.11 -4.74 1.50
CA ASP A 143 -8.98 -5.86 1.17
C ASP A 143 -10.43 -5.65 1.63
N PRO A 144 -10.71 -5.25 2.89
CA PRO A 144 -12.08 -5.04 3.34
C PRO A 144 -12.83 -3.99 2.51
N GLN A 145 -12.17 -2.89 2.10
CA GLN A 145 -12.82 -1.88 1.27
C GLN A 145 -13.08 -2.37 -0.18
N MET A 146 -12.21 -3.21 -0.73
CA MET A 146 -12.31 -3.69 -2.11
C MET A 146 -13.31 -4.85 -2.21
N VAL A 147 -13.38 -5.69 -1.18
CA VAL A 147 -14.41 -6.73 -1.03
C VAL A 147 -15.79 -6.12 -0.83
N ALA A 148 -15.91 -5.05 -0.04
CA ALA A 148 -17.17 -4.33 0.14
C ALA A 148 -17.74 -3.81 -1.20
N GLU A 149 -16.86 -3.44 -2.13
CA GLU A 149 -17.21 -3.02 -3.49
C GLU A 149 -17.27 -4.17 -4.52
N ARG A 150 -17.04 -5.41 -4.09
CA ARG A 150 -16.97 -6.61 -4.94
C ARG A 150 -15.96 -6.50 -6.08
N TYR A 151 -14.86 -5.77 -5.87
CA TYR A 151 -13.77 -5.71 -6.84
C TYR A 151 -12.96 -6.99 -6.89
N TRP A 152 -12.97 -7.75 -5.80
CA TRP A 152 -12.59 -9.16 -5.78
C TRP A 152 -13.33 -9.87 -4.65
N THR A 153 -13.40 -11.19 -4.75
CA THR A 153 -14.05 -12.07 -3.77
C THR A 153 -13.26 -13.34 -3.57
N TRP A 154 -13.14 -13.81 -2.33
CA TRP A 154 -12.57 -15.12 -2.03
C TRP A 154 -13.62 -16.23 -2.13
N SER A 155 -13.18 -17.43 -2.49
CA SER A 155 -14.00 -18.63 -2.59
C SER A 155 -13.46 -19.77 -1.72
N GLY A 156 -14.34 -20.72 -1.41
CA GLY A 156 -14.03 -21.87 -0.55
C GLY A 156 -14.20 -21.60 0.95
N ALA A 157 -13.87 -22.62 1.77
CA ALA A 157 -13.96 -22.54 3.23
C ALA A 157 -12.63 -22.08 3.82
N PHE A 158 -12.67 -21.02 4.63
CA PHE A 158 -11.50 -20.47 5.32
C PHE A 158 -11.93 -19.72 6.59
N ALA A 159 -10.95 -19.46 7.46
CA ALA A 159 -11.13 -18.56 8.61
C ALA A 159 -10.61 -17.17 8.26
N GLY A 160 -11.45 -16.16 8.47
CA GLY A 160 -11.06 -14.75 8.44
C GLY A 160 -10.72 -14.20 9.83
N LEU A 161 -10.36 -12.92 9.88
CA LEU A 161 -10.17 -12.23 11.16
C LEU A 161 -11.52 -11.98 11.85
N PRO A 162 -11.56 -11.85 13.19
CA PRO A 162 -12.77 -11.42 13.89
C PRO A 162 -13.35 -10.13 13.30
N GLY A 163 -14.61 -10.20 12.86
CA GLY A 163 -15.31 -9.08 12.22
C GLY A 163 -14.94 -8.79 10.76
N VAL A 164 -14.08 -9.61 10.15
CA VAL A 164 -13.72 -9.58 8.73
C VAL A 164 -13.66 -11.03 8.20
N PRO A 165 -14.78 -11.77 8.18
CA PRO A 165 -14.81 -13.18 7.81
C PRO A 165 -14.61 -13.45 6.31
N GLU A 166 -14.78 -12.44 5.44
CA GLU A 166 -14.79 -12.58 3.99
C GLU A 166 -13.38 -12.74 3.38
N ILE A 167 -12.33 -12.46 4.17
CA ILE A 167 -10.95 -12.47 3.73
C ILE A 167 -10.16 -13.49 4.56
N PRO A 168 -9.52 -14.50 3.95
CA PRO A 168 -8.77 -15.52 4.68
C PRO A 168 -7.60 -14.91 5.47
N VAL A 169 -7.35 -15.40 6.68
CA VAL A 169 -6.12 -15.04 7.44
C VAL A 169 -4.86 -15.35 6.63
N ARG A 170 -4.91 -16.39 5.79
CA ARG A 170 -3.82 -16.75 4.88
C ARG A 170 -3.47 -15.62 3.90
N ASN A 171 -4.46 -14.83 3.47
CA ASN A 171 -4.20 -13.68 2.59
C ASN A 171 -3.23 -12.69 3.25
N TYR A 172 -3.56 -12.23 4.46
CA TYR A 172 -2.72 -11.29 5.20
C TYR A 172 -1.30 -11.84 5.48
N LEU A 173 -1.18 -13.14 5.77
CA LEU A 173 0.12 -13.80 5.92
C LEU A 173 0.89 -13.87 4.60
N GLY A 174 0.18 -14.11 3.49
CA GLY A 174 0.73 -14.08 2.13
C GLY A 174 1.24 -12.70 1.75
N TRP A 175 0.45 -11.65 2.00
CA TRP A 175 0.86 -10.26 1.82
C TRP A 175 2.11 -9.92 2.63
N LEU A 176 2.18 -10.35 3.89
CA LEU A 176 3.36 -10.16 4.73
C LEU A 176 4.60 -10.86 4.16
N LEU A 177 4.47 -12.12 3.72
CA LEU A 177 5.56 -12.86 3.10
C LEU A 177 6.08 -12.14 1.85
N VAL A 178 5.17 -11.77 0.95
CA VAL A 178 5.48 -11.12 -0.33
C VAL A 178 6.12 -9.75 -0.09
N ALA A 179 5.55 -8.96 0.81
CA ALA A 179 6.09 -7.66 1.18
C ALA A 179 7.50 -7.78 1.77
N VAL A 180 7.76 -8.73 2.67
CA VAL A 180 9.11 -8.95 3.24
C VAL A 180 10.10 -9.33 2.14
N VAL A 181 9.72 -10.20 1.20
CA VAL A 181 10.58 -10.57 0.06
C VAL A 181 10.88 -9.36 -0.83
N MET A 182 9.87 -8.57 -1.19
CA MET A 182 10.07 -7.34 -1.96
C MET A 182 11.00 -6.36 -1.24
N MET A 183 10.81 -6.15 0.06
CA MET A 183 11.66 -5.25 0.85
C MET A 183 13.09 -5.78 1.00
N ALA A 184 13.28 -7.10 1.07
CA ALA A 184 14.60 -7.72 1.03
C ALA A 184 15.32 -7.44 -0.30
N LEU A 185 14.61 -7.54 -1.42
CA LEU A 185 15.14 -7.21 -2.76
C LEU A 185 15.46 -5.72 -2.90
N LEU A 186 14.67 -4.84 -2.28
CA LEU A 186 14.94 -3.40 -2.20
C LEU A 186 16.05 -3.03 -1.19
N SER A 187 16.59 -3.98 -0.43
CA SER A 187 17.51 -3.67 0.67
C SER A 187 18.86 -3.06 0.28
N SER A 188 19.17 -3.08 -1.01
CA SER A 188 20.32 -2.40 -1.62
C SER A 188 20.09 -0.90 -1.84
N VAL A 189 18.85 -0.40 -1.73
CA VAL A 189 18.51 1.01 -1.93
C VAL A 189 19.12 1.88 -0.83
N PRO A 190 19.72 3.04 -1.17
CA PRO A 190 20.35 3.96 -0.22
C PRO A 190 19.46 4.35 0.98
N PRO A 191 20.08 4.76 2.11
CA PRO A 191 19.37 5.15 3.32
C PRO A 191 18.53 6.44 3.16
N THR A 192 17.81 6.79 4.23
CA THR A 192 16.91 7.95 4.30
C THR A 192 17.60 9.26 3.91
N SER A 193 16.82 10.18 3.35
CA SER A 193 17.24 11.50 2.89
C SER A 193 16.33 12.56 3.49
N PRO A 194 16.82 13.79 3.75
CA PRO A 194 15.97 14.92 4.12
C PRO A 194 14.83 15.20 3.12
N ALA A 195 14.97 14.75 1.86
CA ALA A 195 13.95 14.91 0.83
C ALA A 195 12.72 13.98 1.01
N ASP A 196 12.78 12.97 1.90
CA ASP A 196 11.75 11.93 2.04
C ASP A 196 10.47 12.41 2.77
N GLY A 197 10.42 13.68 3.18
CA GLY A 197 9.27 14.29 3.89
C GLY A 197 7.89 14.00 3.29
N PRO A 198 7.67 14.16 1.96
CA PRO A 198 6.40 13.83 1.31
C PRO A 198 6.01 12.36 1.48
N MET A 199 6.98 11.43 1.49
CA MET A 199 6.69 10.00 1.58
C MET A 199 6.33 9.58 3.00
N HIS A 200 6.96 10.20 4.01
CA HIS A 200 6.52 10.05 5.40
C HIS A 200 5.11 10.63 5.61
N ALA A 201 4.84 11.80 5.04
CA ALA A 201 3.52 12.42 5.11
C ALA A 201 2.46 11.55 4.42
N LEU A 202 2.76 10.99 3.25
CA LEU A 202 1.89 10.02 2.57
C LEU A 202 1.61 8.80 3.45
N TYR A 203 2.63 8.17 4.03
CA TYR A 203 2.45 6.98 4.87
C TYR A 203 1.54 7.28 6.08
N LEU A 204 1.80 8.38 6.79
CA LEU A 204 1.02 8.79 7.95
C LEU A 204 -0.40 9.21 7.56
N TRP A 205 -0.56 9.88 6.43
CA TRP A 205 -1.87 10.25 5.90
C TRP A 205 -2.68 9.00 5.52
N THR A 206 -2.10 8.06 4.77
CA THR A 206 -2.76 6.79 4.44
C THR A 206 -3.22 6.06 5.71
N TYR A 207 -2.39 6.03 6.76
CA TYR A 207 -2.76 5.46 8.05
C TYR A 207 -3.97 6.18 8.68
N CYS A 208 -3.85 7.49 8.94
CA CYS A 208 -4.90 8.24 9.63
C CYS A 208 -6.21 8.30 8.83
N SER A 209 -6.11 8.51 7.52
CA SER A 209 -7.27 8.60 6.62
C SER A 209 -7.96 7.24 6.47
N SER A 210 -7.24 6.13 6.39
CA SER A 210 -7.86 4.79 6.33
C SER A 210 -8.59 4.47 7.64
N VAL A 211 -7.98 4.74 8.80
CA VAL A 211 -8.68 4.54 10.10
C VAL A 211 -9.98 5.35 10.14
N LEU A 212 -9.95 6.62 9.74
CA LEU A 212 -11.14 7.48 9.73
C LEU A 212 -12.18 7.02 8.70
N ALA A 213 -11.75 6.77 7.45
CA ALA A 213 -12.63 6.36 6.36
C ALA A 213 -13.36 5.07 6.69
N HIS A 214 -12.65 4.05 7.16
CA HIS A 214 -13.22 2.75 7.50
C HIS A 214 -14.13 2.83 8.73
N ALA A 215 -13.78 3.60 9.75
CA ALA A 215 -14.58 3.71 10.97
C ALA A 215 -15.86 4.53 10.76
N VAL A 216 -15.81 5.60 9.96
CA VAL A 216 -16.88 6.62 9.91
C VAL A 216 -17.67 6.60 8.61
N PHE A 217 -17.00 6.41 7.47
CA PHE A 217 -17.63 6.62 6.16
C PHE A 217 -17.97 5.33 5.40
N LEU A 218 -17.15 4.29 5.56
CA LEU A 218 -17.32 3.03 4.82
C LEU A 218 -18.08 1.95 5.61
N GLY A 219 -18.33 2.17 6.90
CA GLY A 219 -19.02 1.18 7.75
C GLY A 219 -18.19 -0.09 7.99
N LEU A 220 -16.86 0.03 8.04
CA LEU A 220 -15.90 -1.07 8.21
C LEU A 220 -15.12 -0.95 9.53
N PRO A 221 -15.78 -0.93 10.71
CA PRO A 221 -15.11 -0.66 11.99
C PRO A 221 -14.07 -1.72 12.37
N TRP A 222 -14.29 -2.98 11.97
CA TRP A 222 -13.33 -4.06 12.23
C TRP A 222 -12.06 -3.93 11.40
N SER A 223 -12.18 -3.51 10.14
CA SER A 223 -11.02 -3.15 9.31
C SER A 223 -10.31 -1.93 9.88
N ALA A 224 -11.05 -0.93 10.36
CA ALA A 224 -10.47 0.23 11.04
C ALA A 224 -9.64 -0.18 12.27
N LEU A 225 -10.15 -1.12 13.07
CA LEU A 225 -9.44 -1.68 14.23
C LEU A 225 -8.19 -2.46 13.82
N TRP A 226 -8.33 -3.47 12.95
CA TRP A 226 -7.20 -4.33 12.56
C TRP A 226 -6.12 -3.55 11.80
N GLY A 227 -6.51 -2.74 10.82
CA GLY A 227 -5.59 -1.88 10.10
C GLY A 227 -4.97 -0.81 11.01
N GLY A 228 -5.75 -0.25 11.95
CA GLY A 228 -5.26 0.70 12.94
C GLY A 228 -4.17 0.08 13.83
N LEU A 229 -4.38 -1.13 14.34
CA LEU A 229 -3.40 -1.86 15.13
C LEU A 229 -2.19 -2.26 14.28
N GLY A 230 -2.41 -2.88 13.12
CA GLY A 230 -1.36 -3.42 12.26
C GLY A 230 -0.46 -2.33 11.68
N MET A 231 -1.04 -1.36 10.97
CA MET A 231 -0.26 -0.29 10.32
C MET A 231 0.26 0.71 11.36
N GLY A 232 -0.42 0.81 12.51
CA GLY A 232 0.00 1.59 13.68
C GLY A 232 1.36 1.18 14.25
N LEU A 233 1.74 -0.11 14.13
CA LEU A 233 3.07 -0.61 14.53
C LEU A 233 4.23 0.13 13.85
N VAL A 234 3.99 0.68 12.65
CA VAL A 234 4.98 1.46 11.89
C VAL A 234 4.64 2.94 11.93
N ALA A 235 3.37 3.31 11.73
CA ALA A 235 2.93 4.70 11.63
C ALA A 235 3.14 5.48 12.94
N VAL A 236 2.79 4.89 14.10
CA VAL A 236 2.90 5.60 15.39
C VAL A 236 4.36 5.86 15.77
N PRO A 237 5.28 4.87 15.75
CA PRO A 237 6.70 5.14 16.00
C PRO A 237 7.31 6.11 14.99
N LEU A 238 6.89 6.07 13.73
CA LEU A 238 7.35 7.01 12.70
C LEU A 238 6.97 8.44 13.10
N GLY A 239 5.70 8.68 13.45
CA GLY A 239 5.21 9.99 13.90
C GLY A 239 5.98 10.51 15.11
N VAL A 240 6.18 9.66 16.12
CA VAL A 240 6.93 10.01 17.34
C VAL A 240 8.39 10.39 17.02
N ARG A 241 9.08 9.63 16.18
CA ARG A 241 10.47 9.95 15.80
C ARG A 241 10.58 11.23 14.99
N LEU A 242 9.63 11.47 14.08
CA LEU A 242 9.62 12.70 13.27
C LEU A 242 9.32 13.93 14.12
N TRP A 243 8.43 13.82 15.12
CA TRP A 243 8.16 14.88 16.09
C TRP A 243 9.42 15.23 16.88
N ARG A 244 10.07 14.23 17.49
CA ARG A 244 11.26 14.43 18.34
C ARG A 244 12.46 15.01 17.60
N ARG A 245 12.54 14.87 16.27
CA ARG A 245 13.61 15.48 15.44
C ARG A 245 13.36 16.96 15.12
N ARG A 246 12.14 17.46 15.37
CA ARG A 246 11.75 18.86 15.15
C ARG A 246 11.78 19.70 16.43
N SER A 247 11.62 19.05 17.59
CA SER A 247 11.80 19.62 18.93
C SER A 247 13.29 19.70 19.28
#